data_AF-A0A3C0APH5-F1
#
_entry.id   AF-A0A3C0APH5-F1
#
_cell.length_a   1.000
_cell.length_b   1.000
_cell.length_c   1.000
_cell.angle_alpha   90.00
_cell.angle_beta   90.00
_cell.angle_gamma   90.00
#
_symmetry.space_group_name_H-M   'P 1'
#
loop_
_entity.id
_entity.type
_entity.pdbx_description
1 polymer ?
#
loop_
_entity_poly.entity_id
_entity_poly.type
_entity_poly.pdbx_seq_one_letter_code
_entity_poly.pdbx_strand_id
1 'polypeptide(L)'
;MMSHTSTSCSEQQFVVYRTKVEHARQRGQELLRHGASGLQIATAIAESIEQLLLQIIQDQFLQLSEGHQKLLIQNCSILVIGGSGRGLMAPYSDVDLLFLYRNQVDEEFAAFVGDIVRNCWDAGLKLGHSLRTIADSVKMARTEPEFATAMIEARAIWGDEHLAEQLIRAFYRHVILFRRRVFFDQCVEARWQERKQHGGAVMQLEPDIKRSPGGLRDIHLLRWTGFARYGTANLDMLRLDGRINSRDVRTLKNARDYLLKVRIQLHYEAGRQQDLFTKDTQLWMAEQRRIEGTNGQRPVELLMQEYFRHSKAVAEITERFIKTHRPQPLLSRIYDFLMTHRSDSILKIAPDHLDVIPKYRSQVCNSLEEILKLFDTASLYGISIAPDLLDAIRESALTLSPTVSNRAIDLFRAIMDRSTNLGSTLRTMSETGILNLLIPYMKHAYCLLQFNQYHSYTVDEHTFRAIEAAETFFTDDTSLGSSYRHIEKKDILNLAILLHDIGKGYGEDHSKMGAMIAAETSVRLGLKEDEHKLLVFLV
;
A
#
# COMPACT_ATOMS: atom_id res chain seq x y z
N MET A 1 -24.51 -41.17 -40.67
CA MET A 1 -24.03 -41.71 -39.39
C MET A 1 -22.56 -41.34 -39.19
N MET A 2 -22.27 -40.09 -38.82
CA MET A 2 -20.97 -39.63 -38.31
C MET A 2 -21.21 -38.24 -37.69
N SER A 3 -21.67 -38.19 -36.43
CA SER A 3 -21.77 -36.92 -35.67
C SER A 3 -21.87 -37.10 -34.15
N HIS A 4 -21.51 -38.26 -33.59
CA HIS A 4 -21.70 -38.54 -32.15
C HIS A 4 -20.43 -38.86 -31.37
N THR A 5 -19.23 -38.80 -31.98
CA THR A 5 -17.97 -39.15 -31.31
C THR A 5 -17.11 -37.95 -30.88
N SER A 6 -17.32 -36.75 -31.42
CA SER A 6 -16.56 -35.56 -31.00
C SER A 6 -17.03 -34.98 -29.67
N THR A 7 -18.33 -35.07 -29.36
CA THR A 7 -18.93 -34.48 -28.15
C THR A 7 -18.51 -35.19 -26.87
N SER A 8 -18.29 -36.51 -26.89
CA SER A 8 -17.92 -37.27 -25.67
C SER A 8 -16.47 -37.05 -25.24
N CYS A 9 -15.57 -36.75 -26.18
CA CYS A 9 -14.15 -36.51 -25.89
C CYS A 9 -13.92 -35.10 -25.32
N SER A 10 -14.64 -34.09 -25.86
CA SER A 10 -14.59 -32.73 -25.34
C SER A 10 -15.20 -32.62 -23.93
N GLU A 11 -16.29 -33.34 -23.66
CA GLU A 11 -16.91 -33.39 -22.32
C GLU A 11 -15.95 -34.00 -21.28
N GLN A 12 -15.19 -35.03 -21.65
CA GLN A 12 -14.21 -35.66 -20.76
C GLN A 12 -13.01 -34.75 -20.47
N GLN A 13 -12.47 -34.05 -21.47
CA GLN A 13 -11.33 -33.14 -21.28
C GLN A 13 -11.67 -31.94 -20.38
N PHE A 14 -12.84 -31.36 -20.58
CA PHE A 14 -13.31 -30.25 -19.76
C PHE A 14 -13.45 -30.64 -18.28
N VAL A 15 -14.00 -31.82 -17.97
CA VAL A 15 -14.09 -32.33 -16.59
C VAL A 15 -12.69 -32.47 -15.96
N VAL A 16 -11.70 -32.91 -16.74
CA VAL A 16 -10.31 -33.00 -16.28
C VAL A 16 -9.74 -31.61 -15.92
N TYR A 17 -9.91 -30.61 -16.79
CA TYR A 17 -9.40 -29.26 -16.51
C TYR A 17 -10.06 -28.63 -15.29
N ARG A 18 -11.39 -28.76 -15.15
CA ARG A 18 -12.10 -28.27 -13.96
C ARG A 18 -11.59 -28.93 -12.68
N THR A 19 -11.39 -30.24 -12.70
CA THR A 19 -10.82 -30.98 -11.57
C THR A 19 -9.42 -30.46 -11.19
N LYS A 20 -8.60 -30.07 -12.17
CA LYS A 20 -7.27 -29.48 -11.91
C LYS A 20 -7.35 -28.09 -11.29
N VAL A 21 -8.32 -27.26 -11.69
CA VAL A 21 -8.57 -25.96 -11.01
C VAL A 21 -8.98 -26.19 -9.56
N GLU A 22 -9.87 -27.14 -9.30
CA GLU A 22 -10.29 -27.49 -7.94
C GLU A 22 -9.13 -28.03 -7.11
N HIS A 23 -8.29 -28.90 -7.68
CA HIS A 23 -7.09 -29.42 -7.01
C HIS A 23 -6.09 -28.30 -6.68
N ALA A 24 -5.88 -27.33 -7.58
CA ALA A 24 -5.04 -26.16 -7.30
C ALA A 24 -5.55 -25.36 -6.09
N ARG A 25 -6.88 -25.17 -6.00
CA ARG A 25 -7.53 -24.50 -4.85
C ARG A 25 -7.41 -25.34 -3.58
N GLN A 26 -7.64 -26.66 -3.65
CA GLN A 26 -7.52 -27.56 -2.51
C GLN A 26 -6.09 -27.58 -1.95
N ARG A 27 -5.08 -27.69 -2.82
CA ARG A 27 -3.66 -27.62 -2.43
C ARG A 27 -3.35 -26.31 -1.69
N GLY A 28 -3.86 -25.18 -2.16
CA GLY A 28 -3.70 -23.91 -1.46
C GLY A 28 -4.41 -23.88 -0.10
N GLN A 29 -5.58 -24.51 0.01
CA GLN A 29 -6.34 -24.60 1.27
C GLN A 29 -5.64 -25.51 2.29
N GLU A 30 -5.04 -26.60 1.86
CA GLU A 30 -4.22 -27.49 2.70
C GLU A 30 -3.00 -26.76 3.25
N LEU A 31 -2.26 -26.05 2.39
CA LEU A 31 -1.13 -25.21 2.81
C LEU A 31 -1.55 -24.17 3.86
N LEU A 32 -2.71 -23.53 3.65
CA LEU A 32 -3.28 -22.59 4.61
C LEU A 32 -3.56 -23.25 5.97
N ARG A 33 -4.18 -24.44 5.97
CA ARG A 33 -4.45 -25.22 7.20
C ARG A 33 -3.17 -25.64 7.93
N HIS A 34 -2.09 -25.92 7.20
CA HIS A 34 -0.78 -26.22 7.75
C HIS A 34 0.04 -24.98 8.15
N GLY A 35 -0.56 -23.79 8.08
CA GLY A 35 0.06 -22.56 8.56
C GLY A 35 1.08 -21.93 7.61
N ALA A 36 1.10 -22.34 6.33
CA ALA A 36 1.99 -21.74 5.33
C ALA A 36 1.81 -20.21 5.22
N SER A 37 2.86 -19.55 4.73
CA SER A 37 2.87 -18.11 4.51
C SER A 37 1.95 -17.73 3.34
N GLY A 38 1.45 -16.49 3.32
CA GLY A 38 0.61 -16.00 2.23
C GLY A 38 1.29 -16.10 0.86
N LEU A 39 2.60 -15.81 0.82
CA LEU A 39 3.44 -15.95 -0.36
C LEU A 39 3.54 -17.39 -0.85
N GLN A 40 3.81 -18.35 0.05
CA GLN A 40 3.92 -19.77 -0.30
C GLN A 40 2.62 -20.30 -0.90
N ILE A 41 1.47 -19.96 -0.30
CA ILE A 41 0.16 -20.38 -0.80
C ILE A 41 -0.11 -19.75 -2.17
N ALA A 42 0.14 -18.45 -2.31
CA ALA A 42 -0.09 -17.74 -3.56
C ALA A 42 0.76 -18.28 -4.73
N THR A 43 2.01 -18.63 -4.45
CA THR A 43 2.93 -19.23 -5.42
C THR A 43 2.48 -20.64 -5.79
N ALA A 44 2.13 -21.49 -4.83
CA ALA A 44 1.67 -22.86 -5.11
C ALA A 44 0.40 -22.89 -5.98
N ILE A 45 -0.54 -21.96 -5.73
CA ILE A 45 -1.73 -21.80 -6.59
C ILE A 45 -1.29 -21.35 -7.99
N ALA A 46 -0.46 -20.30 -8.09
CA ALA A 46 -0.01 -19.78 -9.38
C ALA A 46 0.70 -20.85 -10.23
N GLU A 47 1.62 -21.63 -9.63
CA GLU A 47 2.32 -22.74 -10.29
C GLU A 47 1.34 -23.81 -10.79
N SER A 48 0.35 -24.18 -9.97
CA SER A 48 -0.64 -25.21 -10.34
C SER A 48 -1.53 -24.73 -11.50
N ILE A 49 -1.92 -23.46 -11.50
CA ILE A 49 -2.70 -22.86 -12.59
C ILE A 49 -1.85 -22.73 -13.85
N GLU A 50 -0.59 -22.32 -13.75
CA GLU A 50 0.31 -22.23 -14.91
C GLU A 50 0.55 -23.60 -15.56
N GLN A 51 0.73 -24.66 -14.76
CA GLN A 51 0.82 -26.02 -15.27
C GLN A 51 -0.45 -26.45 -16.02
N LEU A 52 -1.63 -26.06 -15.52
CA LEU A 52 -2.89 -26.29 -16.23
C LEU A 52 -2.96 -25.51 -17.55
N LEU A 53 -2.55 -24.24 -17.57
CA LEU A 53 -2.53 -23.43 -18.79
C LEU A 53 -1.62 -24.07 -19.85
N LEU A 54 -0.41 -24.49 -19.46
CA LEU A 54 0.52 -25.19 -20.36
C LEU A 54 -0.09 -26.47 -20.92
N GLN A 55 -0.82 -27.22 -20.09
CA GLN A 55 -1.50 -28.42 -20.55
C GLN A 55 -2.62 -28.09 -21.54
N ILE A 56 -3.49 -27.12 -21.24
CA ILE A 56 -4.56 -26.71 -22.16
C ILE A 56 -3.96 -26.28 -23.50
N ILE A 57 -2.91 -25.46 -23.48
CA ILE A 57 -2.21 -25.01 -24.68
C ILE A 57 -1.65 -26.22 -25.46
N GLN A 58 -1.00 -27.15 -24.77
CA GLN A 58 -0.40 -28.33 -25.39
C GLN A 58 -1.47 -29.26 -25.98
N ASP A 59 -2.58 -29.47 -25.29
CA ASP A 59 -3.68 -30.32 -25.74
C ASP A 59 -4.35 -29.75 -27.00
N GLN A 60 -4.48 -28.42 -27.11
CA GLN A 60 -4.96 -27.76 -28.34
C GLN A 60 -3.91 -27.80 -29.45
N PHE A 61 -2.63 -27.62 -29.10
CA PHE A 61 -1.54 -27.61 -30.07
C PHE A 61 -1.39 -28.96 -30.78
N LEU A 62 -1.54 -30.07 -30.04
CA LEU A 62 -1.45 -31.42 -30.57
C LEU A 62 -2.60 -31.79 -31.52
N GLN A 63 -3.70 -31.03 -31.54
CA GLN A 63 -4.82 -31.23 -32.48
C GLN A 63 -4.55 -30.63 -33.86
N LEU A 64 -3.54 -29.76 -33.97
CA LEU A 64 -3.19 -29.08 -35.22
C LEU A 64 -2.35 -29.99 -36.13
N SER A 65 -2.40 -29.73 -37.43
CA SER A 65 -1.52 -30.40 -38.40
C SER A 65 -0.05 -30.06 -38.15
N GLU A 66 0.88 -30.95 -38.51
CA GLU A 66 2.33 -30.71 -38.33
C GLU A 66 2.81 -29.40 -38.99
N GLY A 67 2.23 -29.05 -40.14
CA GLY A 67 2.53 -27.80 -40.84
C GLY A 67 2.16 -26.57 -39.99
N HIS A 68 0.98 -26.57 -39.40
CA HIS A 68 0.50 -25.48 -38.56
C HIS A 68 1.19 -25.43 -37.20
N GLN A 69 1.51 -26.59 -36.63
CA GLN A 69 2.34 -26.68 -35.43
C GLN A 69 3.68 -25.95 -35.61
N LYS A 70 4.37 -26.18 -36.74
CA LYS A 70 5.63 -25.52 -37.06
C LYS A 70 5.46 -24.01 -37.24
N LEU A 71 4.39 -23.58 -37.91
CA LEU A 71 4.10 -22.16 -38.12
C LEU A 71 3.82 -21.44 -36.80
N LEU A 72 3.03 -22.03 -35.90
CA LEU A 72 2.71 -21.42 -34.60
C LEU A 72 3.94 -21.27 -33.71
N ILE A 73 4.76 -22.31 -33.57
CA ILE A 73 5.98 -22.25 -32.75
C ILE A 73 6.95 -21.18 -33.24
N GLN A 74 6.99 -20.89 -34.55
CA GLN A 74 7.91 -19.90 -35.14
C GLN A 74 7.38 -18.46 -35.12
N ASN A 75 6.06 -18.28 -35.01
CA ASN A 75 5.43 -16.98 -35.21
C ASN A 75 4.62 -16.49 -34.02
N CYS A 76 4.42 -17.32 -33.00
CA CYS A 76 3.58 -17.01 -31.85
C CYS A 76 4.29 -17.27 -30.52
N SER A 77 3.94 -16.48 -29.52
CA SER A 77 4.39 -16.64 -28.13
C SER A 77 3.22 -16.33 -27.20
N ILE A 78 3.05 -17.12 -26.16
CA ILE A 78 2.02 -16.90 -25.13
C ILE A 78 2.72 -16.47 -23.85
N LEU A 79 2.36 -15.30 -23.37
CA LEU A 79 2.91 -14.72 -22.14
C LEU A 79 1.82 -14.63 -21.08
N VAL A 80 2.22 -14.86 -19.83
CA VAL A 80 1.45 -14.39 -18.67
C VAL A 80 1.88 -12.97 -18.33
N ILE A 81 0.93 -12.14 -17.89
CA ILE A 81 1.20 -10.76 -17.47
C ILE A 81 0.60 -10.47 -16.08
N GLY A 82 0.94 -9.34 -15.49
CA GLY A 82 0.35 -8.89 -14.22
C GLY A 82 0.48 -9.92 -13.08
N GLY A 83 -0.63 -10.20 -12.39
CA GLY A 83 -0.63 -11.11 -11.24
C GLY A 83 -0.17 -12.53 -11.56
N SER A 84 -0.58 -13.05 -12.71
CA SER A 84 -0.14 -14.34 -13.24
C SER A 84 1.35 -14.31 -13.57
N GLY A 85 1.82 -13.25 -14.23
CA GLY A 85 3.24 -13.07 -14.57
C GLY A 85 4.16 -12.96 -13.36
N ARG A 86 3.67 -12.31 -12.28
CA ARG A 86 4.37 -12.27 -10.97
C ARG A 86 4.43 -13.62 -10.26
N GLY A 87 3.63 -14.61 -10.67
CA GLY A 87 3.54 -15.91 -10.01
C GLY A 87 2.90 -15.84 -8.63
N LEU A 88 1.99 -14.88 -8.41
CA LEU A 88 1.30 -14.69 -7.12
C LEU A 88 -0.21 -14.55 -7.35
N MET A 89 -0.96 -15.60 -7.02
CA MET A 89 -2.39 -15.69 -7.25
C MET A 89 -3.17 -16.04 -5.98
N ALA A 90 -4.36 -15.46 -5.83
CA ALA A 90 -5.36 -15.96 -4.87
C ALA A 90 -6.30 -16.96 -5.58
N PRO A 91 -7.02 -17.84 -4.85
CA PRO A 91 -7.74 -19.00 -5.41
C PRO A 91 -8.72 -18.71 -6.56
N TYR A 92 -9.32 -17.51 -6.56
CA TYR A 92 -10.29 -17.06 -7.56
C TYR A 92 -9.82 -15.78 -8.26
N SER A 93 -8.50 -15.55 -8.32
CA SER A 93 -7.95 -14.45 -9.10
C SER A 93 -8.06 -14.72 -10.59
N ASP A 94 -8.21 -13.65 -11.36
CA ASP A 94 -8.16 -13.70 -12.81
C ASP A 94 -6.77 -14.14 -13.29
N VAL A 95 -6.75 -14.81 -14.45
CA VAL A 95 -5.55 -15.16 -15.22
C VAL A 95 -5.43 -14.21 -16.39
N ASP A 96 -4.26 -13.61 -16.60
CA ASP A 96 -4.05 -12.67 -17.71
C ASP A 96 -3.05 -13.24 -18.73
N LEU A 97 -3.51 -13.46 -19.97
CA LEU A 97 -2.70 -13.95 -21.09
C LEU A 97 -2.52 -12.91 -22.20
N LEU A 98 -1.31 -12.83 -22.73
CA LEU A 98 -0.99 -12.10 -23.95
C LEU A 98 -0.56 -13.10 -25.04
N PHE A 99 -1.38 -13.20 -26.07
CA PHE A 99 -1.10 -13.97 -27.28
C PHE A 99 -0.35 -13.05 -28.26
N LEU A 100 0.96 -13.20 -28.32
CA LEU A 100 1.86 -12.41 -29.14
C LEU A 100 2.09 -13.11 -30.48
N TYR A 101 1.99 -12.38 -31.58
CA TYR A 101 2.22 -12.91 -32.94
C TYR A 101 3.06 -11.95 -33.80
N ARG A 102 3.79 -12.49 -34.79
CA ARG A 102 4.68 -11.71 -35.68
C ARG A 102 3.94 -10.89 -36.75
N ASN A 103 3.06 -11.55 -37.52
CA ASN A 103 2.47 -11.00 -38.74
C ASN A 103 0.94 -10.93 -38.64
N GLN A 104 0.18 -11.45 -39.60
CA GLN A 104 -1.28 -11.51 -39.51
C GLN A 104 -1.73 -12.72 -38.67
N VAL A 105 -2.85 -12.56 -37.98
CA VAL A 105 -3.60 -13.67 -37.40
C VAL A 105 -4.29 -14.38 -38.56
N ASP A 106 -3.89 -15.62 -38.87
CA ASP A 106 -4.67 -16.48 -39.75
C ASP A 106 -5.89 -17.06 -39.00
N GLU A 107 -6.86 -17.60 -39.75
CA GLU A 107 -8.08 -18.16 -39.16
C GLU A 107 -7.77 -19.30 -38.19
N GLU A 108 -6.69 -20.05 -38.44
CA GLU A 108 -6.30 -21.18 -37.59
C GLU A 108 -5.66 -20.74 -36.27
N PHE A 109 -4.83 -19.69 -36.24
CA PHE A 109 -4.35 -19.11 -34.99
C PHE A 109 -5.50 -18.51 -34.19
N ALA A 110 -6.45 -17.84 -34.84
CA ALA A 110 -7.64 -17.35 -34.18
C ALA A 110 -8.47 -18.49 -33.56
N ALA A 111 -8.63 -19.61 -34.28
CA ALA A 111 -9.31 -20.80 -33.78
C ALA A 111 -8.56 -21.42 -32.58
N PHE A 112 -7.24 -21.62 -32.70
CA PHE A 112 -6.38 -22.13 -31.64
C PHE A 112 -6.47 -21.30 -30.35
N VAL A 113 -6.38 -19.97 -30.47
CA VAL A 113 -6.56 -19.07 -29.32
C VAL A 113 -7.98 -19.15 -28.77
N GLY A 114 -8.99 -19.17 -29.65
CA GLY A 114 -10.39 -19.29 -29.27
C GLY A 114 -10.67 -20.54 -28.45
N ASP A 115 -10.09 -21.67 -28.81
CA ASP A 115 -10.27 -22.93 -28.10
C ASP A 115 -9.50 -22.96 -26.77
N ILE A 116 -8.30 -22.37 -26.68
CA ILE A 116 -7.62 -22.17 -25.39
C ILE A 116 -8.48 -21.33 -24.45
N VAL A 117 -9.00 -20.19 -24.93
CA VAL A 117 -9.84 -19.28 -24.14
C VAL A 117 -11.10 -19.99 -23.64
N ARG A 118 -11.79 -20.70 -24.54
CA ARG A 118 -12.98 -21.48 -24.22
C ARG A 118 -12.71 -22.53 -23.15
N ASN A 119 -11.65 -23.35 -23.33
CA ASN A 119 -11.27 -24.38 -22.37
C ASN A 119 -10.91 -23.80 -20.99
N CYS A 120 -10.27 -22.63 -20.95
CA CYS A 120 -9.99 -21.94 -19.68
C CYS A 120 -11.28 -21.52 -18.95
N TRP A 121 -12.24 -20.94 -19.68
CA TRP A 121 -13.53 -20.55 -19.10
C TRP A 121 -14.33 -21.76 -18.64
N ASP A 122 -14.40 -22.81 -19.46
CA ASP A 122 -15.11 -24.04 -19.13
C ASP A 122 -14.51 -24.65 -17.85
N ALA A 123 -13.18 -24.72 -17.75
CA ALA A 123 -12.46 -25.16 -16.54
C ALA A 123 -12.76 -24.32 -15.28
N GLY A 124 -13.41 -23.15 -15.41
CA GLY A 124 -13.77 -22.27 -14.30
C GLY A 124 -12.72 -21.22 -13.97
N LEU A 125 -11.80 -20.94 -14.90
CA LEU A 125 -10.88 -19.81 -14.82
C LEU A 125 -11.55 -18.54 -15.37
N LYS A 126 -11.29 -17.41 -14.72
CA LYS A 126 -11.58 -16.09 -15.30
C LYS A 126 -10.36 -15.65 -16.08
N LEU A 127 -10.47 -15.62 -17.40
CA LEU A 127 -9.35 -15.31 -18.29
C LEU A 127 -9.50 -13.91 -18.89
N GLY A 128 -8.61 -13.00 -18.51
CA GLY A 128 -8.28 -11.80 -19.28
C GLY A 128 -7.31 -12.17 -20.40
N HIS A 129 -7.60 -11.79 -21.64
CA HIS A 129 -6.69 -12.09 -22.74
C HIS A 129 -6.64 -10.98 -23.79
N SER A 130 -5.53 -10.91 -24.52
CA SER A 130 -5.43 -10.07 -25.72
C SER A 130 -4.51 -10.68 -26.77
N LEU A 131 -4.80 -10.43 -28.04
CA LEU A 131 -3.98 -10.82 -29.18
C LEU A 131 -3.29 -9.56 -29.72
N ARG A 132 -1.96 -9.54 -29.78
CA ARG A 132 -1.22 -8.36 -30.24
C ARG A 132 0.05 -8.69 -31.01
N THR A 133 0.43 -7.80 -31.91
CA THR A 133 1.82 -7.70 -32.39
C THR A 133 2.70 -6.97 -31.38
N ILE A 134 4.02 -6.96 -31.59
CA ILE A 134 4.94 -6.12 -30.81
C ILE A 134 4.56 -4.64 -30.92
N ALA A 135 4.26 -4.17 -32.14
CA ALA A 135 3.91 -2.78 -32.40
C ALA A 135 2.64 -2.38 -31.65
N ASP A 136 1.59 -3.21 -31.69
CA ASP A 136 0.34 -2.96 -30.99
C ASP A 136 0.50 -3.00 -29.48
N SER A 137 1.32 -3.91 -28.96
CA SER A 137 1.62 -4.00 -27.53
C SER A 137 2.32 -2.74 -27.03
N VAL A 138 3.33 -2.23 -27.77
CA VAL A 138 4.00 -0.97 -27.43
C VAL A 138 3.05 0.22 -27.53
N LYS A 139 2.21 0.28 -28.58
CA LYS A 139 1.21 1.34 -28.74
C LYS A 139 0.21 1.34 -27.58
N MET A 140 -0.30 0.17 -27.21
CA MET A 140 -1.25 0.00 -26.10
C MET A 140 -0.60 0.41 -24.77
N ALA A 141 0.60 -0.08 -24.47
CA ALA A 141 1.32 0.27 -23.24
C ALA A 141 1.69 1.77 -23.13
N ARG A 142 1.68 2.51 -24.23
CA ARG A 142 1.92 3.98 -24.20
C ARG A 142 0.68 4.79 -23.83
N THR A 143 -0.50 4.21 -23.97
CA THR A 143 -1.80 4.87 -23.83
C THR A 143 -2.58 4.35 -22.63
N GLU A 144 -2.45 3.06 -22.31
CA GLU A 144 -3.17 2.40 -21.22
C GLU A 144 -2.23 2.01 -20.06
N PRO A 145 -2.25 2.74 -18.92
CA PRO A 145 -1.40 2.45 -17.76
C PRO A 145 -1.60 1.05 -17.16
N GLU A 146 -2.82 0.52 -17.20
CA GLU A 146 -3.12 -0.82 -16.67
C GLU A 146 -2.38 -1.91 -17.46
N PHE A 147 -2.43 -1.84 -18.79
CA PHE A 147 -1.68 -2.78 -19.65
C PHE A 147 -0.17 -2.59 -19.47
N ALA A 148 0.29 -1.33 -19.41
CA ALA A 148 1.71 -1.02 -19.27
C ALA A 148 2.30 -1.54 -17.94
N THR A 149 1.55 -1.44 -16.85
CA THR A 149 1.97 -1.96 -15.54
C THR A 149 1.90 -3.49 -15.46
N ALA A 150 0.93 -4.13 -16.13
CA ALA A 150 0.89 -5.59 -16.26
C ALA A 150 2.10 -6.13 -17.05
N MET A 151 2.55 -5.41 -18.09
CA MET A 151 3.71 -5.77 -18.92
C MET A 151 5.05 -5.77 -18.18
N ILE A 152 5.17 -5.07 -17.03
CA ILE A 152 6.38 -5.12 -16.19
C ILE A 152 6.65 -6.55 -15.68
N GLU A 153 5.59 -7.34 -15.53
CA GLU A 153 5.65 -8.70 -15.00
C GLU A 153 5.46 -9.74 -16.10
N ALA A 154 5.58 -9.34 -17.38
CA ALA A 154 5.41 -10.23 -18.52
C ALA A 154 6.48 -11.33 -18.56
N ARG A 155 6.04 -12.58 -18.75
CA ARG A 155 6.92 -13.74 -18.92
C ARG A 155 6.31 -14.71 -19.92
N ALA A 156 7.14 -15.23 -20.83
CA ALA A 156 6.74 -16.28 -21.76
C ALA A 156 6.48 -17.59 -21.01
N ILE A 157 5.40 -18.28 -21.38
CA ILE A 157 5.09 -19.62 -20.89
C ILE A 157 5.11 -20.64 -22.04
N TRP A 158 4.87 -20.22 -23.28
CA TRP A 158 4.80 -21.14 -24.42
C TRP A 158 5.14 -20.44 -25.75
N GLY A 159 5.67 -21.19 -26.72
CA GLY A 159 5.94 -20.71 -28.09
C GLY A 159 7.34 -20.11 -28.28
N ASP A 160 7.47 -19.14 -29.19
CA ASP A 160 8.72 -18.47 -29.54
C ASP A 160 9.19 -17.55 -28.40
N GLU A 161 10.20 -17.98 -27.64
CA GLU A 161 10.80 -17.20 -26.56
C GLU A 161 11.52 -15.95 -27.08
N HIS A 162 12.14 -16.02 -28.27
CA HIS A 162 12.82 -14.88 -28.86
C HIS A 162 11.84 -13.76 -29.22
N LEU A 163 10.63 -14.11 -29.68
CA LEU A 163 9.56 -13.15 -29.94
C LEU A 163 9.13 -12.42 -28.65
N ALA A 164 8.98 -13.14 -27.53
CA ALA A 164 8.68 -12.54 -26.23
C ALA A 164 9.81 -11.61 -25.76
N GLU A 165 11.07 -12.02 -25.89
CA GLU A 165 12.22 -11.16 -25.56
C GLU A 165 12.28 -9.89 -26.41
N GLN A 166 11.91 -9.98 -27.70
CA GLN A 166 11.82 -8.82 -28.59
C GLN A 166 10.74 -7.85 -28.08
N LEU A 167 9.57 -8.35 -27.66
CA LEU A 167 8.52 -7.52 -27.06
C LEU A 167 9.01 -6.85 -25.77
N ILE A 168 9.60 -7.60 -24.84
CA ILE A 168 10.06 -7.08 -23.54
C ILE A 168 11.11 -5.97 -23.75
N ARG A 169 12.06 -6.18 -24.68
CA ARG A 169 13.06 -5.16 -25.05
C ARG A 169 12.41 -3.92 -25.68
N ALA A 170 11.46 -4.11 -26.60
CA ALA A 170 10.75 -3.01 -27.24
C ALA A 170 9.92 -2.20 -26.23
N PHE A 171 9.20 -2.87 -25.33
CA PHE A 171 8.47 -2.26 -24.22
C PHE A 171 9.40 -1.43 -23.34
N TYR A 172 10.51 -2.03 -22.86
CA TYR A 172 11.47 -1.31 -22.02
C TYR A 172 12.03 -0.07 -22.72
N ARG A 173 12.43 -0.18 -24.00
CA ARG A 173 13.00 0.96 -24.75
C ARG A 173 11.98 2.07 -24.97
N HIS A 174 10.80 1.73 -25.48
CA HIS A 174 9.85 2.72 -26.02
C HIS A 174 8.81 3.21 -24.99
N VAL A 175 8.53 2.43 -23.94
CA VAL A 175 7.55 2.78 -22.90
C VAL A 175 8.25 3.25 -21.63
N ILE A 176 9.39 2.63 -21.27
CA ILE A 176 10.10 2.95 -20.03
C ILE A 176 11.24 3.94 -20.26
N LEU A 177 12.28 3.57 -21.01
CA LEU A 177 13.50 4.38 -21.11
C LEU A 177 13.23 5.76 -21.73
N PHE A 178 12.56 5.82 -22.89
CA PHE A 178 12.28 7.08 -23.58
C PHE A 178 11.15 7.91 -22.97
N ARG A 179 10.30 7.32 -22.12
CA ARG A 179 9.14 7.99 -21.51
C ARG A 179 9.13 7.86 -19.99
N ARG A 180 10.29 7.68 -19.38
CA ARG A 180 10.45 7.37 -17.96
C ARG A 180 9.62 8.21 -17.01
N ARG A 181 9.70 9.54 -17.15
CA ARG A 181 8.94 10.45 -16.31
C ARG A 181 7.44 10.30 -16.55
N VAL A 182 7.03 10.25 -17.82
CA VAL A 182 5.62 10.10 -18.18
C VAL A 182 5.05 8.80 -17.64
N PHE A 183 5.77 7.68 -17.80
CA PHE A 183 5.34 6.38 -17.27
C PHE A 183 5.28 6.38 -15.74
N PHE A 184 6.28 6.98 -15.06
CA PHE A 184 6.28 7.13 -13.61
C PHE A 184 5.06 7.92 -13.14
N ASP A 185 4.82 9.09 -13.73
CA ASP A 185 3.70 9.96 -13.40
C ASP A 185 2.35 9.29 -13.72
N GLN A 186 2.25 8.55 -14.84
CA GLN A 186 1.06 7.76 -15.19
C GLN A 186 0.76 6.66 -14.16
N CYS A 187 1.78 5.95 -13.65
CA CYS A 187 1.58 4.95 -12.60
C CYS A 187 1.01 5.59 -11.32
N VAL A 188 1.59 6.72 -10.91
CA VAL A 188 1.16 7.44 -9.71
C VAL A 188 -0.25 7.98 -9.88
N GLU A 189 -0.54 8.61 -11.01
CA GLU A 189 -1.85 9.20 -11.30
C GLU A 189 -2.95 8.14 -11.39
N ALA A 190 -2.70 7.05 -12.12
CA ALA A 190 -3.65 5.93 -12.21
C ALA A 190 -4.00 5.39 -10.82
N ARG A 191 -3.00 5.28 -9.93
CA ARG A 191 -3.25 4.87 -8.55
C ARG A 191 -4.05 5.90 -7.75
N TRP A 192 -3.75 7.17 -7.90
CA TRP A 192 -4.49 8.26 -7.25
C TRP A 192 -5.96 8.26 -7.67
N GLN A 193 -6.25 8.05 -8.96
CA GLN A 193 -7.62 7.94 -9.47
C GLN A 193 -8.33 6.69 -8.95
N GLU A 194 -7.67 5.53 -8.91
CA GLU A 194 -8.24 4.29 -8.34
C GLU A 194 -8.63 4.51 -6.87
N ARG A 195 -7.81 5.22 -6.08
CA ARG A 195 -8.10 5.56 -4.67
C ARG A 195 -9.31 6.48 -4.53
N LYS A 196 -9.46 7.49 -5.40
CA LYS A 196 -10.64 8.38 -5.38
C LYS A 196 -11.94 7.63 -5.62
N GLN A 197 -11.91 6.63 -6.51
CA GLN A 197 -13.10 5.84 -6.87
C GLN A 197 -13.49 4.81 -5.80
N HIS A 198 -12.51 4.22 -5.12
CA HIS A 198 -12.76 3.15 -4.13
C HIS A 198 -12.92 3.67 -2.71
N GLY A 199 -12.83 4.98 -2.51
CA GLY A 199 -12.86 5.61 -1.20
C GLY A 199 -11.66 5.21 -0.33
N GLY A 200 -11.46 5.97 0.74
CA GLY A 200 -10.68 5.52 1.87
C GLY A 200 -9.39 6.30 2.10
N ALA A 201 -9.31 6.87 3.30
CA ALA A 201 -8.04 6.99 3.98
C ALA A 201 -7.51 5.57 4.30
N VAL A 202 -6.22 5.44 4.57
CA VAL A 202 -5.56 4.16 4.93
C VAL A 202 -6.31 3.39 6.04
N MET A 203 -6.99 4.11 6.93
CA MET A 203 -7.59 3.58 8.15
C MET A 203 -9.11 3.37 8.05
N GLN A 204 -9.65 3.14 6.86
CA GLN A 204 -11.07 2.82 6.67
C GLN A 204 -11.43 1.45 7.28
N LEU A 205 -12.57 1.35 8.00
CA LEU A 205 -12.97 0.13 8.71
C LEU A 205 -13.19 -1.10 7.83
N GLU A 206 -13.71 -0.94 6.61
CA GLU A 206 -13.96 -2.03 5.67
C GLU A 206 -13.09 -1.84 4.42
N PRO A 207 -11.80 -2.19 4.49
CA PRO A 207 -10.84 -1.92 3.42
C PRO A 207 -10.91 -2.98 2.31
N ASP A 208 -10.56 -2.57 1.10
CA ASP A 208 -10.17 -3.48 0.03
C ASP A 208 -8.68 -3.84 0.20
N ILE A 209 -8.39 -5.13 0.45
CA ILE A 209 -7.04 -5.64 0.72
C ILE A 209 -6.08 -5.39 -0.45
N LYS A 210 -6.61 -5.32 -1.66
CA LYS A 210 -5.85 -5.07 -2.88
C LYS A 210 -5.76 -3.58 -3.18
N ARG A 211 -6.87 -2.85 -3.14
CA ARG A 211 -7.02 -1.51 -3.72
C ARG A 211 -6.99 -0.36 -2.73
N SER A 212 -7.32 -0.55 -1.45
CA SER A 212 -7.24 0.54 -0.47
C SER A 212 -5.80 1.06 -0.32
N PRO A 213 -5.60 2.32 0.12
CA PRO A 213 -4.27 2.81 0.47
C PRO A 213 -3.60 1.89 1.50
N GLY A 214 -2.33 1.56 1.30
CA GLY A 214 -1.61 0.56 2.09
C GLY A 214 -1.86 -0.90 1.70
N GLY A 215 -2.75 -1.16 0.74
CA GLY A 215 -3.02 -2.50 0.21
C GLY A 215 -1.94 -3.03 -0.76
N LEU A 216 -2.17 -4.23 -1.30
CA LEU A 216 -1.23 -4.90 -2.21
C LEU A 216 -0.86 -4.05 -3.44
N ARG A 217 -1.78 -3.25 -3.95
CA ARG A 217 -1.54 -2.38 -5.11
C ARG A 217 -0.54 -1.27 -4.83
N ASP A 218 -0.40 -0.80 -3.59
CA ASP A 218 0.65 0.18 -3.25
C ASP A 218 2.04 -0.46 -3.29
N ILE A 219 2.16 -1.71 -2.86
CA ILE A 219 3.39 -2.49 -3.06
C ILE A 219 3.69 -2.66 -4.55
N HIS A 220 2.66 -2.88 -5.38
CA HIS A 220 2.83 -2.93 -6.84
C HIS A 220 3.25 -1.57 -7.42
N LEU A 221 2.67 -0.46 -6.95
CA LEU A 221 3.07 0.87 -7.38
C LEU A 221 4.54 1.16 -7.08
N LEU A 222 5.04 0.78 -5.89
CA LEU A 222 6.46 0.87 -5.56
C LEU A 222 7.31 0.05 -6.54
N ARG A 223 6.89 -1.18 -6.86
CA ARG A 223 7.56 -2.03 -7.87
C ARG A 223 7.58 -1.38 -9.25
N TRP A 224 6.46 -0.83 -9.71
CA TRP A 224 6.35 -0.21 -11.04
C TRP A 224 7.17 1.07 -11.15
N THR A 225 7.11 1.92 -10.14
CA THR A 225 7.91 3.16 -10.08
C THR A 225 9.40 2.85 -9.90
N GLY A 226 9.74 1.80 -9.16
CA GLY A 226 11.10 1.23 -9.07
C GLY A 226 11.59 0.77 -10.45
N PHE A 227 10.78 0.03 -11.19
CA PHE A 227 11.12 -0.42 -12.54
C PHE A 227 11.30 0.75 -13.51
N ALA A 228 10.39 1.73 -13.47
CA ALA A 228 10.49 2.95 -14.25
C ALA A 228 11.79 3.71 -13.99
N ARG A 229 12.21 3.78 -12.72
CA ARG A 229 13.36 4.56 -12.28
C ARG A 229 14.67 3.80 -12.45
N TYR A 230 14.70 2.49 -12.24
CA TYR A 230 15.93 1.72 -12.05
C TYR A 230 16.02 0.47 -12.93
N GLY A 231 14.99 0.19 -13.74
CA GLY A 231 14.94 -1.02 -14.57
C GLY A 231 14.69 -2.31 -13.78
N THR A 232 14.36 -2.22 -12.49
CA THR A 232 14.04 -3.39 -11.66
C THR A 232 12.82 -3.15 -10.78
N ALA A 233 11.93 -4.13 -10.75
CA ALA A 233 10.78 -4.21 -9.85
C ALA A 233 11.10 -4.99 -8.56
N ASN A 234 12.31 -5.55 -8.44
CA ASN A 234 12.69 -6.41 -7.32
C ASN A 234 13.16 -5.57 -6.12
N LEU A 235 12.46 -5.71 -4.99
CA LEU A 235 12.79 -4.99 -3.75
C LEU A 235 14.21 -5.27 -3.24
N ASP A 236 14.71 -6.49 -3.41
CA ASP A 236 16.07 -6.85 -2.98
C ASP A 236 17.14 -6.17 -3.85
N MET A 237 16.89 -6.05 -5.16
CA MET A 237 17.79 -5.31 -6.06
C MET A 237 17.77 -3.82 -5.75
N LEU A 238 16.58 -3.24 -5.54
CA LEU A 238 16.45 -1.84 -5.10
C LEU A 238 17.20 -1.56 -3.80
N ARG A 239 17.23 -2.54 -2.88
CA ARG A 239 18.00 -2.46 -1.63
C ARG A 239 19.50 -2.50 -1.86
N LEU A 240 19.97 -3.44 -2.67
CA LEU A 240 21.39 -3.57 -3.00
C LEU A 240 21.92 -2.30 -3.68
N ASP A 241 21.08 -1.63 -4.49
CA ASP A 241 21.38 -0.36 -5.15
C ASP A 241 21.21 0.87 -4.24
N GLY A 242 20.89 0.69 -2.96
CA GLY A 242 20.71 1.77 -1.98
C GLY A 242 19.49 2.66 -2.24
N ARG A 243 18.47 2.17 -2.94
CA ARG A 243 17.22 2.92 -3.26
C ARG A 243 16.14 2.76 -2.20
N ILE A 244 16.25 1.72 -1.39
CA ILE A 244 15.35 1.45 -0.28
C ILE A 244 16.15 0.79 0.83
N ASN A 245 15.93 1.18 2.08
CA ASN A 245 16.69 0.64 3.20
C ASN A 245 16.25 -0.80 3.52
N SER A 246 17.07 -1.53 4.27
CA SER A 246 16.80 -2.94 4.62
C SER A 246 15.58 -3.12 5.53
N ARG A 247 15.24 -2.12 6.34
CA ARG A 247 14.08 -2.16 7.25
C ARG A 247 12.79 -2.13 6.44
N ASP A 248 12.66 -1.18 5.53
CA ASP A 248 11.50 -1.00 4.67
C ASP A 248 11.28 -2.22 3.77
N VAL A 249 12.33 -2.82 3.21
CA VAL A 249 12.19 -4.06 2.44
C VAL A 249 11.62 -5.20 3.28
N ARG A 250 12.09 -5.37 4.53
CA ARG A 250 11.52 -6.37 5.43
C ARG A 250 10.05 -6.06 5.75
N THR A 251 9.74 -4.81 6.07
CA THR A 251 8.36 -4.37 6.35
C THR A 251 7.43 -4.63 5.17
N LEU A 252 7.83 -4.28 3.94
CA LEU A 252 7.05 -4.53 2.73
C LEU A 252 6.88 -6.03 2.44
N LYS A 253 7.92 -6.84 2.65
CA LYS A 253 7.83 -8.30 2.47
C LYS A 253 6.85 -8.93 3.47
N ASN A 254 6.93 -8.54 4.75
CA ASN A 254 6.03 -9.02 5.80
C ASN A 254 4.59 -8.57 5.52
N ALA A 255 4.38 -7.30 5.17
CA ALA A 255 3.06 -6.78 4.83
C ALA A 255 2.48 -7.48 3.59
N ARG A 256 3.29 -7.73 2.55
CA ARG A 256 2.85 -8.49 1.38
C ARG A 256 2.40 -9.89 1.75
N ASP A 257 3.17 -10.61 2.57
CA ASP A 257 2.81 -11.96 3.01
C ASP A 257 1.49 -11.95 3.80
N TYR A 258 1.37 -11.03 4.75
CA TYR A 258 0.17 -10.85 5.56
C TYR A 258 -1.06 -10.53 4.70
N LEU A 259 -0.98 -9.50 3.85
CA LEU A 259 -2.09 -9.05 3.00
C LEU A 259 -2.49 -10.12 1.97
N LEU A 260 -1.52 -10.87 1.42
CA LEU A 260 -1.82 -12.02 0.57
C LEU A 260 -2.58 -13.10 1.35
N LYS A 261 -2.15 -13.42 2.57
CA LYS A 261 -2.81 -14.43 3.40
C LYS A 261 -4.25 -14.03 3.73
N VAL A 262 -4.47 -12.78 4.13
CA VAL A 262 -5.82 -12.21 4.35
C VAL A 262 -6.66 -12.35 3.09
N ARG A 263 -6.16 -11.89 1.94
CA ARG A 263 -6.87 -11.97 0.65
C ARG A 263 -7.24 -13.41 0.27
N ILE A 264 -6.32 -14.36 0.45
CA ILE A 264 -6.55 -15.78 0.18
C ILE A 264 -7.64 -16.35 1.08
N GLN A 265 -7.65 -16.01 2.38
CA GLN A 265 -8.68 -16.44 3.31
C GLN A 265 -10.06 -15.89 2.91
N LEU A 266 -10.15 -14.62 2.51
CA LEU A 266 -11.39 -14.02 2.02
C LEU A 266 -11.93 -14.73 0.77
N HIS A 267 -11.03 -15.10 -0.15
CA HIS A 267 -11.39 -15.84 -1.35
C HIS A 267 -11.95 -17.23 -1.02
N TYR A 268 -11.31 -17.97 -0.12
CA TYR A 268 -11.83 -19.27 0.31
C TYR A 268 -13.17 -19.17 1.00
N GLU A 269 -13.34 -18.21 1.92
CA GLU A 269 -14.60 -18.02 2.64
C GLU A 269 -15.74 -17.65 1.69
N ALA A 270 -15.49 -16.74 0.75
CA ALA A 270 -16.52 -16.33 -0.20
C ALA A 270 -16.82 -17.37 -1.29
N GLY A 271 -15.93 -18.35 -1.52
CA GLY A 271 -16.01 -19.27 -2.66
C GLY A 271 -15.88 -18.58 -4.02
N ARG A 272 -15.42 -17.33 -4.04
CA ARG A 272 -15.27 -16.47 -5.22
C ARG A 272 -14.23 -15.39 -4.96
N GLN A 273 -13.96 -14.58 -5.99
CA GLN A 273 -13.17 -13.38 -5.82
C GLN A 273 -13.86 -12.43 -4.84
N GLN A 274 -13.17 -12.08 -3.76
CA GLN A 274 -13.61 -11.14 -2.74
C GLN A 274 -12.38 -10.45 -2.15
N ASP A 275 -12.20 -9.17 -2.46
CA ASP A 275 -11.06 -8.38 -1.98
C ASP A 275 -11.47 -7.37 -0.88
N LEU A 276 -12.79 -7.18 -0.66
CA LEU A 276 -13.34 -6.33 0.41
C LEU A 276 -13.39 -7.07 1.75
N PHE A 277 -12.78 -6.50 2.78
CA PHE A 277 -12.74 -7.03 4.13
C PHE A 277 -13.88 -6.44 4.97
N THR A 278 -15.08 -6.96 4.76
CA THR A 278 -16.31 -6.54 5.47
C THR A 278 -16.28 -6.88 6.97
N LYS A 279 -17.08 -6.19 7.78
CA LYS A 279 -17.20 -6.44 9.22
C LYS A 279 -17.50 -7.92 9.56
N ASP A 280 -18.37 -8.56 8.79
CA ASP A 280 -18.72 -9.98 9.00
C ASP A 280 -17.51 -10.89 8.74
N THR A 281 -16.79 -10.66 7.63
CA THR A 281 -15.56 -11.41 7.33
C THR A 281 -14.44 -11.13 8.32
N GLN A 282 -14.40 -9.94 8.94
CA GLN A 282 -13.44 -9.62 10.01
C GLN A 282 -13.71 -10.43 11.27
N LEU A 283 -14.98 -10.53 11.69
CA LEU A 283 -15.40 -11.36 12.83
C LEU A 283 -15.08 -12.83 12.58
N TRP A 284 -15.48 -13.36 11.41
CA TRP A 284 -15.17 -14.72 11.00
C TRP A 284 -13.66 -14.99 11.03
N MET A 285 -12.86 -14.10 10.46
CA MET A 285 -11.41 -14.32 10.38
C MET A 285 -10.74 -14.30 11.76
N ALA A 286 -11.23 -13.45 12.69
CA ALA A 286 -10.74 -13.42 14.05
C ALA A 286 -10.99 -14.76 14.77
N GLU A 287 -12.18 -15.34 14.58
CA GLU A 287 -12.53 -16.67 15.09
C GLU A 287 -11.67 -17.77 14.46
N GLN A 288 -11.53 -17.78 13.13
CA GLN A 288 -10.70 -18.77 12.42
C GLN A 288 -9.23 -18.73 12.83
N ARG A 289 -8.71 -17.53 13.13
CA ARG A 289 -7.34 -17.34 13.65
C ARG A 289 -7.23 -17.61 15.15
N ARG A 290 -8.35 -17.90 15.84
CA ARG A 290 -8.43 -18.13 17.29
C ARG A 290 -7.78 -16.99 18.07
N ILE A 291 -8.05 -15.75 17.66
CA ILE A 291 -7.54 -14.57 18.35
C ILE A 291 -8.30 -14.44 19.67
N GLU A 292 -7.57 -14.41 20.78
CA GLU A 292 -8.14 -14.16 22.09
C GLU A 292 -8.21 -12.65 22.34
N GLY A 293 -9.36 -12.19 22.85
CA GLY A 293 -9.53 -10.80 23.25
C GLY A 293 -8.73 -10.46 24.50
N THR A 294 -8.60 -9.18 24.79
CA THR A 294 -8.08 -8.68 26.07
C THR A 294 -9.22 -8.05 26.87
N ASN A 295 -8.94 -7.62 28.11
CA ASN A 295 -9.91 -6.91 28.93
C ASN A 295 -10.48 -5.63 28.27
N GLY A 296 -9.78 -5.03 27.30
CA GLY A 296 -10.18 -3.79 26.64
C GLY A 296 -10.36 -3.88 25.12
N GLN A 297 -10.02 -4.99 24.48
CA GLN A 297 -10.12 -5.15 23.02
C GLN A 297 -10.74 -6.49 22.64
N ARG A 298 -11.68 -6.45 21.69
CA ARG A 298 -12.26 -7.65 21.08
C ARG A 298 -11.24 -8.32 20.14
N PRO A 299 -11.36 -9.64 19.91
CA PRO A 299 -10.52 -10.36 18.93
C PRO A 299 -10.42 -9.68 17.56
N VAL A 300 -11.55 -9.19 17.05
CA VAL A 300 -11.62 -8.49 15.77
C VAL A 300 -10.87 -7.15 15.76
N GLU A 301 -10.82 -6.45 16.89
CA GLU A 301 -10.09 -5.19 17.02
C GLU A 301 -8.59 -5.43 17.02
N LEU A 302 -8.12 -6.52 17.64
CA LEU A 302 -6.72 -6.95 17.58
C LEU A 302 -6.31 -7.36 16.17
N LEU A 303 -7.16 -8.14 15.48
CA LEU A 303 -6.96 -8.51 14.07
C LEU A 303 -6.81 -7.28 13.18
N MET A 304 -7.75 -6.34 13.31
CA MET A 304 -7.74 -5.14 12.48
C MET A 304 -6.62 -4.18 12.83
N GLN A 305 -6.24 -4.08 14.11
CA GLN A 305 -5.08 -3.30 14.52
C GLN A 305 -3.79 -3.85 13.88
N GLU A 306 -3.63 -5.17 13.80
CA GLU A 306 -2.52 -5.80 13.06
C GLU A 306 -2.58 -5.46 11.56
N TYR A 307 -3.77 -5.58 10.93
CA TYR A 307 -3.97 -5.19 9.53
C TYR A 307 -3.56 -3.74 9.27
N PHE A 308 -4.03 -2.80 10.10
CA PHE A 308 -3.75 -1.39 9.91
C PHE A 308 -2.27 -1.05 10.12
N ARG A 309 -1.55 -1.73 11.02
CA ARG A 309 -0.10 -1.57 11.15
C ARG A 309 0.63 -1.93 9.85
N HIS A 310 0.23 -3.03 9.20
CA HIS A 310 0.78 -3.40 7.89
C HIS A 310 0.39 -2.40 6.79
N SER A 311 -0.89 -2.03 6.72
CA SER A 311 -1.42 -1.11 5.71
C SER A 311 -0.75 0.27 5.80
N LYS A 312 -0.71 0.85 6.99
CA LYS A 312 -0.07 2.15 7.25
C LYS A 312 1.41 2.14 6.91
N ALA A 313 2.15 1.10 7.30
CA ALA A 313 3.55 0.98 6.93
C ALA A 313 3.77 0.89 5.40
N VAL A 314 2.92 0.16 4.67
CA VAL A 314 2.98 0.10 3.20
C VAL A 314 2.70 1.46 2.59
N ALA A 315 1.68 2.18 3.07
CA ALA A 315 1.33 3.51 2.57
C ALA A 315 2.49 4.49 2.76
N GLU A 316 3.03 4.59 3.98
CA GLU A 316 4.15 5.48 4.32
C GLU A 316 5.40 5.19 3.50
N ILE A 317 5.81 3.91 3.39
CA ILE A 317 7.01 3.52 2.62
C ILE A 317 6.81 3.83 1.14
N THR A 318 5.63 3.54 0.59
CA THR A 318 5.33 3.76 -0.82
C THR A 318 5.32 5.25 -1.16
N GLU A 319 4.65 6.06 -0.35
CA GLU A 319 4.59 7.51 -0.54
C GLU A 319 5.98 8.14 -0.46
N ARG A 320 6.77 7.78 0.57
CA ARG A 320 8.16 8.21 0.70
C ARG A 320 8.99 7.82 -0.52
N PHE A 321 8.91 6.56 -0.96
CA PHE A 321 9.66 6.08 -2.12
C PHE A 321 9.30 6.87 -3.38
N ILE A 322 8.02 7.15 -3.62
CA ILE A 322 7.56 7.93 -4.77
C ILE A 322 8.11 9.35 -4.70
N LYS A 323 7.96 10.03 -3.55
CA LYS A 323 8.41 11.41 -3.36
C LYS A 323 9.92 11.55 -3.58
N THR A 324 10.73 10.66 -3.00
CA THR A 324 12.19 10.68 -3.13
C THR A 324 12.66 10.38 -4.55
N HIS A 325 11.99 9.46 -5.26
CA HIS A 325 12.49 8.94 -6.53
C HIS A 325 11.81 9.52 -7.79
N ARG A 326 10.80 10.38 -7.62
CA ARG A 326 10.10 11.02 -8.73
C ARG A 326 11.07 11.80 -9.64
N PRO A 327 11.09 11.53 -10.96
CA PRO A 327 11.94 12.29 -11.87
C PRO A 327 11.52 13.77 -11.97
N GLN A 328 12.35 14.66 -11.43
CA GLN A 328 12.15 16.11 -11.52
C GLN A 328 12.73 16.70 -12.82
N PRO A 329 12.01 17.59 -13.53
CA PRO A 329 12.56 18.35 -14.66
C PRO A 329 13.71 19.26 -14.23
N LEU A 330 14.58 19.64 -15.18
CA LEU A 330 15.71 20.53 -14.90
C LEU A 330 15.25 21.90 -14.38
N LEU A 331 14.16 22.44 -14.93
CA LEU A 331 13.60 23.73 -14.51
C LEU A 331 13.10 23.70 -13.06
N SER A 332 12.44 22.63 -12.61
CA SER A 332 12.00 22.54 -11.21
C SER A 332 13.20 22.45 -10.27
N ARG A 333 14.24 21.70 -10.63
CA ARG A 333 15.48 21.65 -9.84
C ARG A 333 16.16 23.02 -9.71
N ILE A 334 16.15 23.84 -10.76
CA ILE A 334 16.70 25.20 -10.73
C ILE A 334 15.83 26.10 -9.84
N TYR A 335 14.50 26.02 -9.98
CA TYR A 335 13.57 26.76 -9.12
C TYR A 335 13.73 26.39 -7.64
N ASP A 336 13.75 25.09 -7.33
CA ASP A 336 13.96 24.59 -5.97
C ASP A 336 15.28 25.08 -5.41
N PHE A 337 16.36 25.05 -6.20
CA PHE A 337 17.67 25.54 -5.78
C PHE A 337 17.66 27.05 -5.49
N LEU A 338 17.01 27.86 -6.33
CA LEU A 338 16.94 29.31 -6.16
C LEU A 338 16.07 29.74 -4.97
N MET A 339 14.97 29.04 -4.73
CA MET A 339 14.06 29.32 -3.63
C MET A 339 14.51 28.68 -2.30
N THR A 340 15.47 27.76 -2.34
CA THR A 340 16.03 27.17 -1.12
C THR A 340 16.87 28.21 -0.39
N HIS A 341 16.40 28.63 0.77
CA HIS A 341 17.17 29.50 1.67
C HIS A 341 17.64 28.71 2.90
N ARG A 342 18.66 29.27 3.56
CA ARG A 342 19.21 28.70 4.79
C ARG A 342 18.70 29.48 5.99
N SER A 343 18.14 28.78 6.97
CA SER A 343 17.83 29.35 8.29
C SER A 343 18.76 28.74 9.33
N ASP A 344 19.20 29.55 10.30
CA ASP A 344 20.06 29.16 11.42
C ASP A 344 21.34 28.39 11.04
N SER A 345 21.85 28.59 9.81
CA SER A 345 23.04 27.92 9.22
C SER A 345 22.98 26.39 9.08
N ILE A 346 21.94 25.73 9.62
CA ILE A 346 21.78 24.27 9.67
C ILE A 346 20.60 23.80 8.82
N LEU A 347 19.52 24.59 8.73
CA LEU A 347 18.29 24.25 8.03
C LEU A 347 18.35 24.64 6.56
N LYS A 348 17.77 23.81 5.71
CA LYS A 348 17.48 24.09 4.30
C LYS A 348 15.97 24.11 4.12
N ILE A 349 15.43 25.27 3.80
CA ILE A 349 13.99 25.45 3.57
C ILE A 349 13.78 25.56 2.07
N ALA A 350 13.31 24.49 1.46
CA ALA A 350 12.88 24.44 0.06
C ALA A 350 11.38 24.78 -0.05
N PRO A 351 10.85 25.03 -1.27
CA PRO A 351 9.45 25.46 -1.45
C PRO A 351 8.40 24.53 -0.84
N ASP A 352 8.62 23.22 -0.89
CA ASP A 352 7.67 22.19 -0.46
C ASP A 352 8.16 21.34 0.71
N HIS A 353 9.43 21.50 1.10
CA HIS A 353 10.01 20.72 2.18
C HIS A 353 11.13 21.38 2.98
N LEU A 354 11.29 20.92 4.21
CA LEU A 354 12.37 21.25 5.13
C LEU A 354 13.38 20.10 5.19
N ASP A 355 14.67 20.42 5.08
CA ASP A 355 15.77 19.46 5.25
C ASP A 355 16.87 20.04 6.16
N VAL A 356 17.78 19.18 6.61
CA VAL A 356 18.98 19.53 7.36
C VAL A 356 20.20 19.26 6.49
N ILE A 357 21.19 20.16 6.54
CA ILE A 357 22.46 19.94 5.83
C ILE A 357 23.05 18.58 6.26
N PRO A 358 23.42 17.67 5.33
CA PRO A 358 23.78 16.29 5.65
C PRO A 358 24.80 16.11 6.80
N LYS A 359 25.80 17.00 6.89
CA LYS A 359 26.82 16.96 7.95
C LYS A 359 26.28 17.18 9.37
N TYR A 360 25.14 17.85 9.51
CA TYR A 360 24.51 18.14 10.81
C TYR A 360 23.34 17.19 11.13
N ARG A 361 22.94 16.30 10.21
CA ARG A 361 21.77 15.43 10.41
C ARG A 361 21.90 14.57 11.66
N SER A 362 23.04 13.93 11.89
CA SER A 362 23.24 13.09 13.08
C SER A 362 23.17 13.90 14.37
N GLN A 363 23.73 15.12 14.39
CA GLN A 363 23.65 16.00 15.55
C GLN A 363 22.20 16.39 15.87
N VAL A 364 21.44 16.77 14.83
CA VAL A 364 20.04 17.19 14.98
C VAL A 364 19.15 16.02 15.39
N CYS A 365 19.25 14.86 14.73
CA CYS A 365 18.40 13.71 15.04
C CYS A 365 18.69 13.09 16.42
N ASN A 366 19.87 13.33 17.01
CA ASN A 366 20.21 12.84 18.35
C ASN A 366 19.69 13.74 19.49
N SER A 367 18.91 14.79 19.19
CA SER A 367 18.32 15.68 20.18
C SER A 367 16.82 15.84 19.94
N LEU A 368 16.01 15.50 20.96
CA LEU A 368 14.56 15.71 20.91
C LEU A 368 14.22 17.19 20.70
N GLU A 369 14.97 18.10 21.31
CA GLU A 369 14.75 19.55 21.17
C GLU A 369 14.97 20.01 19.73
N GLU A 370 16.04 19.57 19.08
CA GLU A 370 16.32 19.94 17.69
C GLU A 370 15.30 19.33 16.74
N ILE A 371 14.86 18.09 16.98
CA ILE A 371 13.77 17.47 16.22
C ILE A 371 12.46 18.27 16.37
N LEU A 372 12.10 18.69 17.57
CA LEU A 372 10.88 19.49 17.78
C LEU A 372 10.99 20.87 17.12
N LYS A 373 12.17 21.49 17.10
CA LYS A 373 12.39 22.71 16.29
C LYS A 373 12.15 22.46 14.80
N LEU A 374 12.55 21.31 14.26
CA LEU A 374 12.26 20.96 12.86
C LEU A 374 10.75 20.87 12.61
N PHE A 375 10.01 20.19 13.49
CA PHE A 375 8.55 20.07 13.37
C PHE A 375 7.84 21.41 13.52
N ASP A 376 8.24 22.23 14.49
CA ASP A 376 7.70 23.58 14.67
C ASP A 376 7.95 24.46 13.44
N THR A 377 9.17 24.42 12.90
CA THR A 377 9.53 25.16 11.69
C THR A 377 8.71 24.66 10.48
N ALA A 378 8.65 23.34 10.27
CA ALA A 378 7.88 22.76 9.18
C ALA A 378 6.39 23.14 9.25
N SER A 379 5.81 23.09 10.46
CA SER A 379 4.42 23.50 10.73
C SER A 379 4.18 24.99 10.44
N LEU A 380 5.09 25.86 10.90
CA LEU A 380 5.04 27.31 10.69
C LEU A 380 5.03 27.69 9.21
N TYR A 381 5.90 27.06 8.41
CA TYR A 381 5.97 27.31 6.97
C TYR A 381 4.92 26.54 6.15
N GLY A 382 4.17 25.62 6.78
CA GLY A 382 3.22 24.75 6.08
C GLY A 382 3.89 23.82 5.07
N ILE A 383 5.12 23.40 5.35
CA ILE A 383 5.92 22.54 4.48
C ILE A 383 6.15 21.17 5.12
N SER A 384 6.41 20.17 4.28
CA SER A 384 6.71 18.82 4.74
C SER A 384 8.17 18.66 5.18
N ILE A 385 8.51 17.65 5.98
CA ILE A 385 9.93 17.33 6.23
C ILE A 385 10.43 16.41 5.10
N ALA A 386 11.70 16.58 4.71
CA ALA A 386 12.36 15.76 3.70
C ALA A 386 12.28 14.27 4.09
N PRO A 387 11.95 13.35 3.16
CA PRO A 387 11.71 11.96 3.54
C PRO A 387 12.93 11.24 4.13
N ASP A 388 14.13 11.52 3.61
CA ASP A 388 15.38 10.96 4.17
C ASP A 388 15.65 11.45 5.61
N LEU A 389 15.23 12.68 5.92
CA LEU A 389 15.36 13.24 7.27
C LEU A 389 14.33 12.60 8.20
N LEU A 390 13.09 12.37 7.76
CA LEU A 390 12.08 11.63 8.53
C LEU A 390 12.54 10.20 8.87
N ASP A 391 13.21 9.52 7.94
CA ASP A 391 13.78 8.19 8.20
C ASP A 391 14.87 8.25 9.27
N ALA A 392 15.77 9.24 9.19
CA ALA A 392 16.80 9.45 10.22
C ALA A 392 16.18 9.77 11.59
N ILE A 393 15.13 10.60 11.64
CA ILE A 393 14.39 10.90 12.88
C ILE A 393 13.76 9.62 13.45
N ARG A 394 13.11 8.80 12.61
CA ARG A 394 12.48 7.54 13.02
C ARG A 394 13.49 6.54 13.57
N GLU A 395 14.72 6.50 13.03
CA GLU A 395 15.80 5.67 13.56
C GLU A 395 16.29 6.19 14.92
N SER A 396 16.56 7.50 15.02
CA SER A 396 17.00 8.11 16.28
C SER A 396 15.96 8.03 17.39
N ALA A 397 14.66 8.11 17.07
CA ALA A 397 13.57 7.99 18.04
C ALA A 397 13.60 6.68 18.84
N LEU A 398 14.20 5.61 18.31
CA LEU A 398 14.37 4.33 19.01
C LEU A 398 15.42 4.38 20.13
N THR A 399 16.34 5.35 20.08
CA THR A 399 17.48 5.47 21.00
C THR A 399 17.46 6.73 21.86
N LEU A 400 16.58 7.68 21.55
CA LEU A 400 16.43 8.91 22.34
C LEU A 400 15.95 8.60 23.76
N SER A 401 16.42 9.42 24.71
CA SER A 401 15.97 9.31 26.10
C SER A 401 14.47 9.60 26.21
N PRO A 402 13.71 8.85 27.03
CA PRO A 402 12.31 9.16 27.32
C PRO A 402 12.15 10.37 28.25
N THR A 403 13.23 10.97 28.78
CA THR A 403 13.16 12.18 29.60
C THR A 403 12.92 13.41 28.72
N VAL A 404 11.88 14.19 29.01
CA VAL A 404 11.56 15.42 28.28
C VAL A 404 12.12 16.61 29.05
N SER A 405 12.97 17.43 28.41
CA SER A 405 13.50 18.66 29.00
C SER A 405 12.46 19.77 28.98
N ASN A 406 12.61 20.79 29.84
CA ASN A 406 11.76 21.98 29.81
C ASN A 406 11.75 22.65 28.42
N ARG A 407 12.89 22.67 27.74
CA ARG A 407 12.98 23.24 26.39
C ARG A 407 12.19 22.43 25.37
N ALA A 408 12.21 21.10 25.46
CA ALA A 408 11.39 20.25 24.60
C ALA A 408 9.90 20.41 24.89
N ILE A 409 9.51 20.57 26.16
CA ILE A 409 8.13 20.90 26.56
C ILE A 409 7.69 22.22 25.91
N ASP A 410 8.48 23.29 26.03
CA ASP A 410 8.15 24.60 25.46
C ASP A 410 7.95 24.53 23.94
N LEU A 411 8.84 23.81 23.24
CA LEU A 411 8.74 23.61 21.80
C LEU A 411 7.49 22.80 21.42
N PHE A 412 7.19 21.74 22.16
CA PHE A 412 5.98 20.96 21.91
C PHE A 412 4.71 21.78 22.17
N ARG A 413 4.68 22.58 23.25
CA ARG A 413 3.55 23.50 23.50
C ARG A 413 3.40 24.54 22.39
N ALA A 414 4.50 25.08 21.87
CA ALA A 414 4.46 25.99 20.72
C ALA A 414 3.88 25.33 19.46
N ILE A 415 4.19 24.05 19.21
CA ILE A 415 3.55 23.26 18.15
C ILE A 415 2.06 23.10 18.43
N MET A 416 1.68 22.73 19.66
CA MET A 416 0.28 22.53 20.04
C MET A 416 -0.56 23.82 20.00
N ASP A 417 0.05 24.99 20.12
CA ASP A 417 -0.63 26.29 20.03
C ASP A 417 -1.00 26.70 18.59
N ARG A 418 -0.51 25.98 17.57
CA ARG A 418 -0.79 26.27 16.16
C ARG A 418 -2.28 26.07 15.85
N SER A 419 -2.80 26.94 14.98
CA SER A 419 -4.19 26.88 14.49
C SER A 419 -4.29 26.34 13.05
N THR A 420 -3.17 25.95 12.46
CA THR A 420 -3.07 25.44 11.09
C THR A 420 -1.93 24.42 10.99
N ASN A 421 -2.08 23.40 10.14
CA ASN A 421 -1.09 22.34 9.85
C ASN A 421 -0.74 21.40 11.02
N LEU A 422 -1.32 21.59 12.21
CA LEU A 422 -1.08 20.81 13.42
C LEU A 422 -1.46 19.34 13.23
N GLY A 423 -2.63 19.05 12.67
CA GLY A 423 -3.05 17.65 12.47
C GLY A 423 -2.07 16.86 11.61
N SER A 424 -1.60 17.46 10.52
CA SER A 424 -0.58 16.87 9.64
C SER A 424 0.78 16.71 10.33
N THR A 425 1.19 17.70 11.13
CA THR A 425 2.45 17.67 11.90
C THR A 425 2.41 16.56 12.95
N LEU A 426 1.31 16.45 13.71
CA LEU A 426 1.12 15.41 14.73
C LEU A 426 1.08 14.01 14.12
N ARG A 427 0.46 13.87 12.94
CA ARG A 427 0.47 12.61 12.18
C ARG A 427 1.92 12.22 11.85
N THR A 428 2.73 13.11 11.30
CA THR A 428 4.16 12.83 11.01
C THR A 428 5.00 12.59 12.29
N MET A 429 4.72 13.29 13.39
CA MET A 429 5.36 13.03 14.69
C MET A 429 5.01 11.64 15.24
N SER A 430 3.77 11.17 15.01
CA SER A 430 3.33 9.82 15.37
C SER A 430 4.06 8.75 14.54
N GLU A 431 4.15 8.95 13.22
CA GLU A 431 4.82 8.04 12.27
C GLU A 431 6.32 7.90 12.49
N THR A 432 6.97 8.96 12.99
CA THR A 432 8.39 8.95 13.38
C THR A 432 8.61 8.44 14.82
N GLY A 433 7.55 8.27 15.60
CA GLY A 433 7.60 7.84 17.00
C GLY A 433 7.93 8.97 18.00
N ILE A 434 8.15 10.20 17.53
CA ILE A 434 8.46 11.35 18.36
C ILE A 434 7.30 11.71 19.29
N LEU A 435 6.06 11.61 18.80
CA LEU A 435 4.89 11.87 19.62
C LEU A 435 4.80 10.92 20.82
N ASN A 436 5.26 9.67 20.69
CA ASN A 436 5.27 8.69 21.77
C ASN A 436 6.29 9.02 22.87
N LEU A 437 7.35 9.79 22.57
CA LEU A 437 8.30 10.25 23.58
C LEU A 437 7.67 11.35 24.46
N LEU A 438 6.80 12.17 23.87
CA LEU A 438 6.10 13.25 24.57
C LEU A 438 4.88 12.72 25.33
N ILE A 439 4.05 11.90 24.67
CA ILE A 439 2.81 11.33 25.20
C ILE A 439 2.87 9.80 25.01
N PRO A 440 3.42 9.05 25.98
CA PRO A 440 3.62 7.60 25.86
C PRO A 440 2.37 6.79 25.50
N TYR A 441 1.19 7.24 25.96
CA TYR A 441 -0.10 6.61 25.69
C TYR A 441 -0.51 6.61 24.21
N MET A 442 0.07 7.48 23.38
CA MET A 442 -0.14 7.47 21.93
C MET A 442 0.30 6.15 21.28
N LYS A 443 1.24 5.42 21.90
CA LYS A 443 1.65 4.09 21.44
C LYS A 443 0.50 3.08 21.50
N HIS A 444 -0.39 3.20 22.48
CA HIS A 444 -1.56 2.32 22.63
C HIS A 444 -2.65 2.66 21.61
N ALA A 445 -2.91 3.95 21.41
CA ALA A 445 -3.89 4.44 20.44
C ALA A 445 -3.47 4.18 18.97
N TYR A 446 -2.20 3.90 18.72
CA TYR A 446 -1.67 3.65 17.37
C TYR A 446 -2.38 2.49 16.67
N CYS A 447 -3.01 2.79 15.53
CA CYS A 447 -3.86 1.86 14.77
C CYS A 447 -4.99 1.20 15.58
N LEU A 448 -5.40 1.78 16.73
CA LEU A 448 -6.40 1.19 17.60
C LEU A 448 -7.79 1.30 16.95
N LEU A 449 -8.44 0.15 16.77
CA LEU A 449 -9.79 0.07 16.23
C LEU A 449 -10.85 0.04 17.32
N GLN A 450 -11.94 0.77 17.11
CA GLN A 450 -13.21 0.49 17.77
C GLN A 450 -14.20 -0.14 16.79
N PHE A 451 -14.54 -1.40 17.02
CA PHE A 451 -15.39 -2.15 16.09
C PHE A 451 -16.89 -1.84 16.33
N ASN A 452 -17.38 -0.71 15.82
CA ASN A 452 -18.80 -0.34 15.89
C ASN A 452 -19.29 0.28 14.57
N GLN A 453 -20.57 0.69 14.51
CA GLN A 453 -21.18 1.22 13.27
C GLN A 453 -20.86 2.69 12.99
N TYR A 454 -20.35 3.44 13.97
CA TYR A 454 -20.21 4.90 13.89
C TYR A 454 -18.79 5.37 13.57
N HIS A 455 -17.78 4.56 13.86
CA HIS A 455 -16.39 4.94 13.58
C HIS A 455 -16.05 4.63 12.12
N SER A 456 -15.32 5.54 11.49
CA SER A 456 -14.79 5.34 10.12
C SER A 456 -13.27 5.16 10.12
N TYR A 457 -12.60 5.55 11.21
CA TYR A 457 -11.14 5.62 11.36
C TYR A 457 -10.70 5.00 12.69
N THR A 458 -9.42 4.65 12.81
CA THR A 458 -8.80 4.29 14.09
C THR A 458 -8.69 5.50 15.01
N VAL A 459 -8.51 5.23 16.30
CA VAL A 459 -8.48 6.26 17.36
C VAL A 459 -7.45 7.35 17.09
N ASP A 460 -6.22 6.97 16.72
CA ASP A 460 -5.16 7.93 16.37
C ASP A 460 -5.53 8.83 15.18
N GLU A 461 -5.96 8.23 14.05
CA GLU A 461 -6.32 8.97 12.85
C GLU A 461 -7.57 9.83 13.03
N HIS A 462 -8.56 9.35 13.78
CA HIS A 462 -9.75 10.11 14.17
C HIS A 462 -9.35 11.38 14.92
N THR A 463 -8.47 11.24 15.90
CA THR A 463 -7.98 12.37 16.68
C THR A 463 -7.24 13.42 15.83
N PHE A 464 -6.36 12.99 14.91
CA PHE A 464 -5.70 13.93 14.00
C PHE A 464 -6.69 14.66 13.09
N ARG A 465 -7.72 13.95 12.60
CA ARG A 465 -8.81 14.55 11.81
C ARG A 465 -9.67 15.50 12.62
N ALA A 466 -9.90 15.22 13.89
CA ALA A 466 -10.62 16.13 14.79
C ALA A 466 -9.86 17.44 14.96
N ILE A 467 -8.52 17.40 15.05
CA ILE A 467 -7.67 18.58 15.04
C ILE A 467 -7.77 19.31 13.69
N GLU A 468 -7.62 18.60 12.56
CA GLU A 468 -7.78 19.20 11.21
C GLU A 468 -9.15 19.87 11.04
N ALA A 469 -10.21 19.28 11.58
CA ALA A 469 -11.54 19.87 11.59
C ALA A 469 -11.60 21.13 12.46
N ALA A 470 -10.97 21.12 13.64
CA ALA A 470 -10.90 22.29 14.51
C ALA A 470 -10.14 23.46 13.85
N GLU A 471 -9.08 23.18 13.08
CA GLU A 471 -8.32 24.19 12.34
C GLU A 471 -9.18 24.94 11.31
N THR A 472 -10.20 24.30 10.74
CA THR A 472 -11.11 24.97 9.80
C THR A 472 -11.85 26.16 10.43
N PHE A 473 -12.07 26.14 11.75
CA PHE A 473 -12.69 27.25 12.47
C PHE A 473 -11.79 28.50 12.53
N PHE A 474 -10.48 28.37 12.32
CA PHE A 474 -9.58 29.52 12.30
C PHE A 474 -9.96 30.53 11.21
N THR A 475 -10.33 30.04 10.03
CA THR A 475 -10.76 30.83 8.87
C THR A 475 -12.29 30.93 8.72
N ASP A 476 -13.05 30.43 9.69
CA ASP A 476 -14.52 30.48 9.67
C ASP A 476 -15.04 31.84 10.15
N ASP A 477 -15.85 32.51 9.34
CA ASP A 477 -16.43 33.83 9.63
C ASP A 477 -17.69 33.76 10.51
N THR A 478 -18.14 32.57 10.90
CA THR A 478 -19.30 32.40 11.80
C THR A 478 -18.97 32.72 13.27
N SER A 479 -20.00 32.71 14.13
CA SER A 479 -19.84 32.83 15.58
C SER A 479 -18.96 31.74 16.18
N LEU A 480 -18.94 30.53 15.58
CA LEU A 480 -18.09 29.43 16.04
C LEU A 480 -16.62 29.73 15.75
N GLY A 481 -16.29 30.17 14.53
CA GLY A 481 -14.93 30.60 14.20
C GLY A 481 -14.46 31.78 15.05
N SER A 482 -15.35 32.76 15.32
CA SER A 482 -15.07 33.83 16.28
C SER A 482 -14.73 33.26 17.66
N SER A 483 -15.55 32.34 18.18
CA SER A 483 -15.32 31.73 19.50
C SER A 483 -13.99 30.97 19.55
N TYR A 484 -13.66 30.19 18.51
CA TYR A 484 -12.39 29.49 18.39
C TYR A 484 -11.20 30.44 18.38
N ARG A 485 -11.27 31.57 17.66
CA ARG A 485 -10.20 32.58 17.64
C ARG A 485 -9.98 33.28 18.98
N HIS A 486 -11.01 33.40 19.82
CA HIS A 486 -10.92 34.01 21.16
C HIS A 486 -10.38 33.07 22.25
N ILE A 487 -10.17 31.78 21.95
CA ILE A 487 -9.56 30.84 22.90
C ILE A 487 -8.09 31.20 23.05
N GLU A 488 -7.69 31.68 24.24
CA GLU A 488 -6.32 32.09 24.54
C GLU A 488 -5.35 30.91 24.66
N LYS A 489 -5.82 29.76 25.17
CA LYS A 489 -5.02 28.55 25.42
C LYS A 489 -5.29 27.47 24.38
N LYS A 490 -4.87 27.71 23.14
CA LYS A 490 -5.10 26.74 22.05
C LYS A 490 -4.29 25.47 22.24
N ASP A 491 -3.10 25.58 22.82
CA ASP A 491 -2.30 24.42 23.21
C ASP A 491 -3.07 23.43 24.11
N ILE A 492 -3.81 23.93 25.11
CA ILE A 492 -4.64 23.09 26.00
C ILE A 492 -5.85 22.51 25.26
N LEU A 493 -6.54 23.29 24.43
CA LEU A 493 -7.65 22.79 23.61
C LEU A 493 -7.19 21.66 22.68
N ASN A 494 -6.10 21.90 21.95
CA ASN A 494 -5.57 20.93 21.00
C ASN A 494 -5.04 19.68 21.71
N LEU A 495 -4.48 19.82 22.92
CA LEU A 495 -4.10 18.68 23.75
C LEU A 495 -5.31 17.90 24.25
N ALA A 496 -6.41 18.58 24.61
CA ALA A 496 -7.67 17.92 24.97
C ALA A 496 -8.24 17.14 23.78
N ILE A 497 -8.28 17.73 22.59
CA ILE A 497 -8.71 17.02 21.36
C ILE A 497 -7.79 15.83 21.10
N LEU A 498 -6.46 15.98 21.28
CA LEU A 498 -5.51 14.88 21.12
C LEU A 498 -5.76 13.71 22.08
N LEU A 499 -6.28 13.99 23.27
CA LEU A 499 -6.44 13.01 24.35
C LEU A 499 -7.90 12.53 24.53
N HIS A 500 -8.90 13.17 23.93
CA HIS A 500 -10.33 12.90 24.21
C HIS A 500 -10.74 11.43 24.10
N ASP A 501 -10.09 10.71 23.19
CA ASP A 501 -10.39 9.31 22.88
C ASP A 501 -9.25 8.35 23.29
N ILE A 502 -8.20 8.85 23.95
CA ILE A 502 -6.97 8.07 24.24
C ILE A 502 -7.20 6.92 25.22
N GLY A 503 -8.22 7.03 26.08
CA GLY A 503 -8.58 6.02 27.07
C GLY A 503 -9.28 4.79 26.48
N LYS A 504 -9.56 4.77 25.18
CA LYS A 504 -10.17 3.62 24.49
C LYS A 504 -9.24 2.41 24.48
N GLY A 505 -9.80 1.21 24.54
CA GLY A 505 -9.03 -0.03 24.51
C GLY A 505 -8.41 -0.45 25.84
N TYR A 506 -8.60 0.33 26.90
CA TYR A 506 -8.37 -0.08 28.28
C TYR A 506 -9.70 -0.59 28.84
N GLY A 507 -9.72 -1.70 29.59
CA GLY A 507 -10.96 -2.37 30.04
C GLY A 507 -11.82 -1.59 31.04
N GLU A 508 -11.51 -0.32 31.28
CA GLU A 508 -12.22 0.60 32.15
C GLU A 508 -13.05 1.60 31.33
N ASP A 509 -13.78 2.49 32.01
CA ASP A 509 -14.46 3.59 31.35
C ASP A 509 -13.44 4.50 30.65
N HIS A 510 -13.55 4.61 29.32
CA HIS A 510 -12.62 5.40 28.50
C HIS A 510 -12.53 6.86 28.91
N SER A 511 -13.58 7.46 29.48
CA SER A 511 -13.53 8.84 29.99
C SER A 511 -12.69 8.94 31.25
N LYS A 512 -12.84 8.00 32.20
CA LYS A 512 -12.03 7.95 33.43
C LYS A 512 -10.56 7.67 33.11
N MET A 513 -10.31 6.74 32.20
CA MET A 513 -8.98 6.44 31.71
C MET A 513 -8.37 7.65 30.98
N GLY A 514 -9.16 8.32 30.13
CA GLY A 514 -8.77 9.55 29.44
C GLY A 514 -8.37 10.66 30.42
N ALA A 515 -9.20 10.93 31.43
CA ALA A 515 -8.94 11.92 32.47
C ALA A 515 -7.64 11.61 33.26
N MET A 516 -7.39 10.33 33.58
CA MET A 516 -6.13 9.91 34.22
C MET A 516 -4.93 10.12 33.29
N ILE A 517 -5.04 9.75 32.02
CA ILE A 517 -3.97 9.96 31.02
C ILE A 517 -3.70 11.45 30.83
N ALA A 518 -4.75 12.29 30.81
CA ALA A 518 -4.66 13.73 30.75
C ALA A 518 -3.94 14.30 31.98
N ALA A 519 -4.27 13.80 33.18
CA ALA A 519 -3.60 14.18 34.42
C ALA A 519 -2.09 13.85 34.37
N GLU A 520 -1.71 12.63 33.99
CA GLU A 520 -0.30 12.25 33.87
C GLU A 520 0.43 13.04 32.79
N THR A 521 -0.21 13.25 31.64
CA THR A 521 0.35 14.02 30.52
C THR A 521 0.58 15.48 30.93
N SER A 522 -0.34 16.08 31.68
CA SER A 522 -0.20 17.46 32.15
C SER A 522 1.00 17.64 33.10
N VAL A 523 1.25 16.67 34.00
CA VAL A 523 2.41 16.68 34.90
C VAL A 523 3.69 16.53 34.10
N ARG A 524 3.70 15.61 33.14
CA ARG A 524 4.84 15.36 32.25
C ARG A 524 5.19 16.58 31.40
N LEU A 525 4.19 17.35 30.97
CA LEU A 525 4.34 18.59 30.20
C LEU A 525 4.47 19.85 31.08
N GLY A 526 4.61 19.70 32.41
CA GLY A 526 4.83 20.82 33.32
C GLY A 526 3.71 21.86 33.31
N LEU A 527 2.46 21.44 33.07
CA LEU A 527 1.31 22.35 33.06
C LEU A 527 1.02 22.90 34.46
N LYS A 528 0.57 24.16 34.52
CA LYS A 528 0.17 24.79 35.79
C LYS A 528 -1.11 24.15 36.33
N GLU A 529 -1.39 24.32 37.62
CA GLU A 529 -2.54 23.71 38.28
C GLU A 529 -3.89 24.01 37.58
N ASP A 530 -4.10 25.26 37.14
CA ASP A 530 -5.33 25.64 36.42
C ASP A 530 -5.40 25.00 35.02
N GLU A 531 -4.27 24.83 34.35
CA GLU A 531 -4.18 24.17 33.03
C GLU A 531 -4.42 22.66 33.16
N HIS A 532 -3.85 22.05 34.21
CA HIS A 532 -4.09 20.66 34.57
C HIS A 532 -5.59 20.39 34.78
N LYS A 533 -6.25 21.19 35.64
CA LYS A 533 -7.69 21.04 35.92
C LYS A 533 -8.53 21.21 34.66
N LEU A 534 -8.20 22.21 33.83
CA LEU A 534 -8.91 22.45 32.58
C LEU A 534 -8.73 21.29 31.59
N LEU A 535 -7.51 20.80 31.39
CA LEU A 535 -7.24 19.68 30.49
C LEU A 535 -8.01 18.43 30.93
N VAL A 536 -7.93 18.07 32.21
CA VAL A 536 -8.63 16.90 32.77
C VAL A 536 -10.15 17.05 32.72
N PHE A 537 -10.68 18.27 32.78
CA PHE A 537 -12.11 18.51 32.63
C PHE A 537 -12.61 18.34 31.18
N LEU A 538 -11.78 18.71 30.20
CA LEU A 538 -12.13 18.65 28.78
C LEU A 538 -12.04 17.24 28.18
N VAL A 539 -11.22 16.37 28.77
CA VAL A 539 -11.01 14.96 28.39
C VAL A 539 -11.90 14.06 29.23
#